data_AF-A0A943BF84-F1
#
_entry.id   AF-A0A943BF84-F1
#
_cell.length_a   1.000
_cell.length_b   1.000
_cell.length_c   1.000
_cell.angle_alpha   90.00
_cell.angle_beta   90.00
_cell.angle_gamma   90.00
#
_symmetry.space_group_name_H-M   'P 1'
#
loop_
_entity.id
_entity.type
_entity.pdbx_description
1 polymer ?
#
loop_
_entity_poly.entity_id
_entity_poly.type
_entity_poly.pdbx_seq_one_letter_code
_entity_poly.pdbx_strand_id
1 'polypeptide(L)'
;MTVSRGCAICFNPYLADKNGYDLETKRVVEHYHLDKSYGWVICRNAFPWASKHRLEIKSLSLIMEQQPDRVPGEHFVVQVPGDKVTFIHPISGKAFELTVQSIEQQILPESSLLPKRWRYPTYFISMNYTVSPEWGKEIMINDCAESAQPIENPEWNDKSNLGSTQGVCCVSIIGGNSGPTAMILENDAEEKIHNVCSSLHFEPVQKNVEWYISYIVKQFSDAVFTLI
;
A
#
# COMPACT_ATOMS: atom_id res chain seq x y z
N MET A 1 -21.74 18.18 -7.97
CA MET A 1 -21.76 19.56 -7.41
C MET A 1 -20.32 19.97 -7.13
N THR A 2 -19.90 21.14 -7.59
CA THR A 2 -18.53 21.62 -7.33
C THR A 2 -18.52 22.46 -6.06
N VAL A 3 -17.61 22.17 -5.15
CA VAL A 3 -17.41 22.94 -3.92
C VAL A 3 -16.90 24.32 -4.31
N SER A 4 -17.54 25.39 -3.82
CA SER A 4 -17.07 26.77 -4.06
C SER A 4 -16.03 27.19 -3.02
N ARG A 5 -16.28 26.83 -1.75
CA ARG A 5 -15.41 27.13 -0.61
C ARG A 5 -15.54 25.98 0.37
N GLY A 6 -14.42 25.62 0.99
CA GLY A 6 -14.37 24.60 2.03
C GLY A 6 -13.40 25.02 3.11
N CYS A 7 -13.64 24.58 4.34
CA CYS A 7 -12.64 24.56 5.39
C CYS A 7 -12.76 23.23 6.14
N ALA A 8 -11.66 22.76 6.72
CA ALA A 8 -11.66 21.53 7.50
C ALA A 8 -10.86 21.73 8.79
N ILE A 9 -11.26 21.00 9.83
CA ILE A 9 -10.51 20.87 11.06
C ILE A 9 -10.21 19.39 11.29
N CYS A 10 -9.04 19.10 11.85
CA CYS A 10 -8.58 17.74 12.07
C CYS A 10 -8.20 17.55 13.53
N PHE A 11 -8.71 16.48 14.13
CA PHE A 11 -8.26 15.96 15.42
C PHE A 11 -7.59 14.61 15.17
N ASN A 12 -6.36 14.42 15.65
CA ASN A 12 -5.64 13.15 15.51
C ASN A 12 -4.99 12.79 16.84
N PRO A 13 -5.49 11.79 17.58
CA PRO A 13 -5.11 11.53 18.98
C PRO A 13 -3.61 11.44 19.24
N TYR A 14 -2.81 10.99 18.26
CA TYR A 14 -1.35 10.86 18.39
C TYR A 14 -0.59 12.20 18.36
N LEU A 15 -1.24 13.28 17.92
CA LEU A 15 -0.68 14.62 17.89
C LEU A 15 -1.06 15.46 19.12
N ALA A 16 -1.90 14.93 20.00
CA ALA A 16 -2.37 15.64 21.20
C ALA A 16 -1.22 16.02 22.15
N ASP A 17 -0.18 15.18 22.22
CA ASP A 17 0.93 15.30 23.18
C ASP A 17 2.04 16.27 22.74
N LYS A 18 2.04 16.75 21.48
CA LYS A 18 3.12 17.58 20.91
C LYS A 18 2.81 19.08 20.84
N ASN A 19 2.17 19.64 21.88
CA ASN A 19 1.59 21.00 21.93
C ASN A 19 0.26 21.15 21.18
N GLY A 20 -0.76 20.48 21.71
CA GLY A 20 -2.16 20.92 21.83
C GLY A 20 -2.83 21.55 20.61
N TYR A 21 -3.84 20.87 20.07
CA TYR A 21 -4.74 21.44 19.06
C TYR A 21 -5.23 22.83 19.45
N ASP A 22 -5.54 23.62 18.41
CA ASP A 22 -6.17 24.91 18.59
C ASP A 22 -7.49 24.80 19.41
N LEU A 23 -7.89 25.94 19.97
CA LEU A 23 -9.10 26.02 20.80
C LEU A 23 -10.37 25.66 20.01
N GLU A 24 -10.35 25.87 18.70
CA GLU A 24 -11.47 25.55 17.81
C GLU A 24 -11.69 24.03 17.70
N THR A 25 -10.63 23.27 17.47
CA THR A 25 -10.63 21.81 17.39
C THR A 25 -11.17 21.20 18.69
N LYS A 26 -10.70 21.70 19.84
CA LYS A 26 -11.19 21.24 21.16
C LYS A 26 -12.69 21.48 21.33
N ARG A 27 -13.15 22.69 21.00
CA ARG A 27 -14.58 23.05 21.06
C ARG A 27 -15.44 22.21 20.12
N VAL A 28 -14.95 21.94 18.91
CA VAL A 28 -15.67 21.12 17.93
C VAL A 28 -15.79 19.67 18.41
N VAL A 29 -14.70 19.07 18.89
CA VAL A 29 -14.69 17.71 19.46
C VAL A 29 -15.66 17.61 20.64
N GLU A 30 -15.68 18.60 21.54
CA GLU A 30 -16.61 18.65 22.67
C GLU A 30 -18.06 18.86 22.24
N HIS A 31 -18.31 19.79 21.33
CA HIS A 31 -19.65 20.15 20.86
C HIS A 31 -20.36 18.98 20.17
N TYR A 32 -19.64 18.22 19.34
CA TYR A 32 -20.18 17.05 18.66
C TYR A 32 -19.99 15.74 19.46
N HIS A 33 -19.48 15.81 20.68
CA HIS A 33 -19.21 14.64 21.54
C HIS A 33 -18.39 13.55 20.84
N LEU A 34 -17.38 13.95 20.07
CA LEU A 34 -16.57 13.03 19.28
C LEU A 34 -15.67 12.20 20.19
N ASP A 35 -15.56 10.91 19.91
CA ASP A 35 -14.72 10.00 20.67
C ASP A 35 -13.22 10.30 20.44
N LYS A 36 -12.55 10.74 21.50
CA LYS A 36 -11.15 11.19 21.45
C LYS A 36 -10.16 10.05 21.21
N SER A 37 -10.58 8.78 21.25
CA SER A 37 -9.71 7.67 20.83
C SER A 37 -9.54 7.55 19.32
N TYR A 38 -10.37 8.24 18.53
CA TYR A 38 -10.33 8.22 17.07
C TYR A 38 -9.82 9.54 16.49
N GLY A 39 -9.31 9.47 15.26
CA GLY A 39 -9.05 10.64 14.45
C GLY A 39 -10.33 11.15 13.78
N TRP A 40 -10.55 12.47 13.82
CA TRP A 40 -11.71 13.12 13.21
C TRP A 40 -11.26 14.16 12.21
N VAL A 41 -11.91 14.18 11.05
CA VAL A 41 -11.82 15.29 10.08
C VAL A 41 -13.22 15.83 9.88
N ILE A 42 -13.41 17.11 10.21
CA ILE A 42 -14.70 17.79 10.04
C ILE A 42 -14.54 18.82 8.94
N CYS A 43 -15.25 18.59 7.84
CA CYS A 43 -15.26 19.47 6.68
C CYS A 43 -16.56 20.29 6.66
N ARG A 44 -16.44 21.59 6.40
CA ARG A 44 -17.56 22.47 6.05
C ARG A 44 -17.39 22.91 4.61
N ASN A 45 -18.26 22.42 3.74
CA ASN A 45 -18.27 22.75 2.32
C ASN A 45 -19.48 23.60 1.95
N ALA A 46 -19.26 24.63 1.13
CA ALA A 46 -20.29 25.50 0.59
C ALA A 46 -20.44 25.28 -0.92
N PHE A 47 -21.67 25.04 -1.35
CA PHE A 47 -22.02 24.80 -2.74
C PHE A 47 -22.80 26.01 -3.28
N PRO A 48 -22.49 26.51 -4.48
CA PRO A 48 -23.26 27.59 -5.08
C PRO A 48 -24.66 27.08 -5.43
N TRP A 49 -25.67 27.92 -5.19
CA TRP A 49 -27.01 27.66 -5.69
C TRP A 49 -27.00 27.68 -7.23
N ALA A 50 -27.73 26.74 -7.84
CA ALA A 50 -27.85 26.71 -9.30
C ALA A 50 -28.55 27.96 -9.86
N SER A 51 -29.43 28.59 -9.08
CA SER A 51 -30.11 29.84 -9.39
C SER A 51 -29.65 30.99 -8.49
N LYS A 52 -29.94 32.23 -8.90
CA LYS A 52 -29.71 33.44 -8.07
C LYS A 52 -30.51 33.43 -6.76
N HIS A 53 -31.57 32.64 -6.68
CA HIS A 53 -32.41 32.47 -5.49
C HIS A 53 -32.11 31.14 -4.81
N ARG A 54 -32.22 31.13 -3.48
CA ARG A 54 -32.14 29.92 -2.67
C ARG A 54 -33.45 29.15 -2.86
N LEU A 55 -33.36 27.92 -3.34
CA LEU A 55 -34.50 27.02 -3.46
C LEU A 55 -34.59 26.16 -2.20
N GLU A 56 -35.79 25.65 -1.92
CA GLU A 56 -35.99 24.66 -0.86
C GLU A 56 -35.24 23.37 -1.19
N ILE A 57 -34.52 22.82 -0.19
CA ILE A 57 -33.83 21.54 -0.32
C ILE A 57 -34.86 20.44 -0.15
N LYS A 58 -35.18 19.74 -1.25
CA LYS A 58 -36.20 18.68 -1.27
C LYS A 58 -35.71 17.33 -0.74
N SER A 59 -34.41 17.09 -0.81
CA SER A 59 -33.80 15.83 -0.40
C SER A 59 -32.34 16.07 -0.02
N LEU A 60 -31.90 15.42 1.04
CA LEU A 60 -30.50 15.39 1.42
C LEU A 60 -30.14 13.96 1.84
N SER A 61 -29.09 13.40 1.25
CA SER A 61 -28.60 12.07 1.57
C SER A 61 -27.10 12.09 1.86
N LEU A 62 -26.67 11.25 2.79
CA LEU A 62 -25.27 10.97 3.10
C LEU A 62 -24.93 9.58 2.58
N ILE A 63 -23.86 9.48 1.80
CA ILE A 63 -23.27 8.20 1.41
C ILE A 63 -22.02 8.02 2.28
N MET A 64 -21.99 6.93 3.04
CA MET A 64 -20.83 6.51 3.82
C MET A 64 -20.13 5.37 3.09
N GLU A 65 -18.87 5.60 2.73
CA GLU A 65 -18.04 4.62 2.03
C GLU A 65 -16.76 4.40 2.82
N GLN A 66 -16.45 3.14 3.13
CA GLN A 66 -15.15 2.78 3.70
C GLN A 66 -14.09 2.76 2.59
N GLN A 67 -13.03 3.53 2.78
CA GLN A 67 -11.82 3.39 1.97
C GLN A 67 -11.17 2.04 2.29
N PRO A 68 -10.83 1.22 1.28
CA PRO A 68 -10.17 -0.05 1.52
C PRO A 68 -8.86 0.17 2.26
N ASP A 69 -8.62 -0.62 3.30
CA ASP A 69 -7.40 -0.55 4.09
C ASP A 69 -6.58 -1.82 3.93
N ARG A 70 -5.25 -1.68 4.05
CA ARG A 70 -4.33 -2.80 3.95
C ARG A 70 -4.09 -3.38 5.33
N VAL A 71 -4.56 -4.61 5.54
CA VAL A 71 -4.34 -5.35 6.79
C VAL A 71 -3.29 -6.44 6.59
N PRO A 72 -2.33 -6.58 7.52
CA PRO A 72 -1.37 -7.68 7.50
C PRO A 72 -2.07 -9.00 7.82
N GLY A 73 -1.58 -10.06 7.20
CA GLY A 73 -2.04 -11.44 7.33
C GLY A 73 -0.97 -12.37 7.87
N GLU A 74 -1.09 -13.63 7.50
CA GLU A 74 -0.22 -14.71 7.94
C GLU A 74 1.18 -14.60 7.34
N HIS A 75 2.17 -14.92 8.17
CA HIS A 75 3.56 -15.07 7.76
C HIS A 75 3.85 -16.52 7.44
N PHE A 76 4.71 -16.77 6.46
CA PHE A 76 5.10 -18.11 6.04
C PHE A 76 6.51 -18.14 5.45
N VAL A 77 7.10 -19.34 5.45
CA VAL A 77 8.41 -19.63 4.86
C VAL A 77 8.24 -20.85 3.97
N VAL A 78 8.76 -20.77 2.74
CA VAL A 78 8.77 -21.86 1.77
C VAL A 78 10.17 -22.02 1.19
N GLN A 79 10.53 -23.23 0.80
CA GLN A 79 11.89 -23.60 0.42
C GLN A 79 11.96 -24.41 -0.86
N VAL A 80 10.95 -25.26 -1.13
CA VAL A 80 11.00 -26.18 -2.27
C VAL A 80 9.70 -26.13 -3.09
N PRO A 81 9.80 -26.43 -4.40
CA PRO A 81 8.61 -26.72 -5.21
C PRO A 81 7.72 -27.76 -4.55
N GLY A 82 6.41 -27.51 -4.51
CA GLY A 82 5.41 -28.36 -3.88
C GLY A 82 5.06 -27.95 -2.44
N ASP A 83 5.80 -27.02 -1.82
CA ASP A 83 5.41 -26.44 -0.53
C ASP A 83 4.03 -25.78 -0.64
N LYS A 84 3.20 -25.98 0.37
CA LYS A 84 1.81 -25.48 0.42
C LYS A 84 1.58 -24.57 1.61
N VAL A 85 0.86 -23.49 1.37
CA VAL A 85 0.46 -22.52 2.40
C VAL A 85 -1.04 -22.34 2.32
N THR A 86 -1.73 -22.53 3.44
CA THR A 86 -3.18 -22.30 3.53
C THR A 86 -3.46 -21.10 4.43
N PHE A 87 -4.43 -20.29 4.06
CA PHE A 87 -4.79 -19.09 4.79
C PHE A 87 -6.26 -18.73 4.56
N ILE A 88 -6.82 -17.87 5.42
CA ILE A 88 -8.23 -17.51 5.38
C ILE A 88 -8.36 -16.01 5.23
N HIS A 89 -9.09 -15.56 4.22
CA HIS A 89 -9.33 -14.14 4.03
C HIS A 89 -10.12 -13.57 5.23
N PRO A 90 -9.60 -12.53 5.92
CA PRO A 90 -10.09 -12.15 7.26
C PRO A 90 -11.53 -11.63 7.29
N ILE A 91 -12.01 -10.99 6.22
CA ILE A 91 -13.40 -10.49 6.13
C ILE A 91 -14.35 -11.53 5.51
N SER A 92 -14.01 -12.07 4.34
CA SER A 92 -14.89 -12.99 3.61
C SER A 92 -14.93 -14.41 4.17
N GLY A 93 -13.96 -14.82 5.00
CA GLY A 93 -13.85 -16.16 5.56
C GLY A 93 -13.50 -17.25 4.53
N LYS A 94 -13.15 -16.87 3.30
CA LYS A 94 -12.77 -17.82 2.24
C LYS A 94 -11.37 -18.38 2.49
N ALA A 95 -11.23 -19.70 2.40
CA ALA A 95 -9.95 -20.37 2.48
C ALA A 95 -9.26 -20.38 1.10
N PHE A 96 -7.95 -20.18 1.12
CA PHE A 96 -7.08 -20.22 -0.05
C PHE A 96 -5.90 -21.15 0.22
N GLU A 97 -5.45 -21.84 -0.82
CA GLU A 97 -4.23 -22.64 -0.83
C GLU A 97 -3.29 -22.08 -1.90
N LEU A 98 -2.08 -21.71 -1.49
CA LEU A 98 -0.96 -21.40 -2.36
C LEU A 98 -0.07 -22.65 -2.47
N THR A 99 0.32 -23.00 -3.69
CA THR A 99 1.30 -24.07 -3.97
C THR A 99 2.50 -23.48 -4.70
N VAL A 100 3.69 -23.67 -4.13
CA VAL A 100 4.94 -23.19 -4.73
C VAL A 100 5.30 -24.06 -5.94
N GLN A 101 5.53 -23.42 -7.08
CA GLN A 101 5.94 -24.08 -8.32
C GLN A 101 7.45 -24.00 -8.53
N SER A 102 8.05 -22.85 -8.23
CA SER A 102 9.51 -22.71 -8.15
C SER A 102 9.90 -21.60 -7.20
N ILE A 103 11.09 -21.72 -6.59
CA ILE A 103 11.69 -20.69 -5.76
C ILE A 103 13.19 -20.67 -6.01
N GLU A 104 13.69 -19.54 -6.51
CA GLU A 104 15.04 -19.44 -7.05
C GLU A 104 15.68 -18.11 -6.70
N GLN A 105 16.99 -18.15 -6.46
CA GLN A 105 17.78 -16.94 -6.35
C GLN A 105 18.08 -16.38 -7.74
N GLN A 106 17.77 -15.11 -7.95
CA GLN A 106 18.01 -14.40 -9.19
C GLN A 106 18.85 -13.15 -8.97
N ILE A 107 19.40 -12.62 -10.06
CA ILE A 107 20.25 -11.44 -10.07
C ILE A 107 19.72 -10.48 -11.13
N LEU A 108 19.47 -9.22 -10.76
CA LEU A 108 19.09 -8.19 -11.71
C LEU A 108 20.22 -7.92 -12.72
N PRO A 109 19.93 -7.85 -14.03
CA PRO A 109 20.95 -7.54 -15.03
C PRO A 109 21.55 -6.16 -14.82
N GLU A 110 22.89 -6.06 -14.85
CA GLU A 110 23.64 -4.83 -14.60
C GLU A 110 23.31 -3.69 -15.59
N SER A 111 22.82 -4.03 -16.79
CA SER A 111 22.38 -3.09 -17.84
C SER A 111 21.14 -2.27 -17.47
N SER A 112 20.44 -2.62 -16.38
CA SER A 112 19.22 -1.94 -15.91
C SER A 112 19.49 -0.85 -14.86
N LEU A 113 20.74 -0.67 -14.43
CA LEU A 113 21.11 0.24 -13.35
C LEU A 113 21.66 1.58 -13.89
N LEU A 114 21.03 2.68 -13.48
CA LEU A 114 21.42 4.08 -13.75
C LEU A 114 22.82 4.41 -13.17
N PRO A 115 23.47 5.53 -13.57
CA PRO A 115 24.92 5.62 -13.82
C PRO A 115 25.84 5.29 -12.63
N LYS A 116 27.12 5.02 -12.95
CA LYS A 116 28.29 4.65 -12.10
C LYS A 116 28.48 5.39 -10.76
N ARG A 117 27.65 6.37 -10.43
CA ARG A 117 27.64 7.04 -9.13
C ARG A 117 27.10 6.14 -8.01
N TRP A 118 26.14 5.28 -8.31
CA TRP A 118 25.47 4.45 -7.30
C TRP A 118 25.65 2.96 -7.60
N ARG A 119 25.93 2.18 -6.55
CA ARG A 119 25.90 0.73 -6.56
C ARG A 119 24.55 0.28 -5.97
N TYR A 120 23.80 -0.46 -6.75
CA TYR A 120 22.48 -0.97 -6.35
C TYR A 120 22.56 -2.44 -5.93
N PRO A 121 21.72 -2.89 -5.00
CA PRO A 121 21.56 -4.31 -4.73
C PRO A 121 20.90 -5.02 -5.92
N THR A 122 21.31 -6.26 -6.19
CA THR A 122 20.88 -7.00 -7.38
C THR A 122 20.38 -8.40 -7.09
N TYR A 123 20.69 -8.98 -5.93
CA TYR A 123 20.27 -10.33 -5.57
C TYR A 123 18.86 -10.32 -4.96
N PHE A 124 17.99 -11.21 -5.41
CA PHE A 124 16.66 -11.42 -4.83
C PHE A 124 16.21 -12.87 -5.00
N ILE A 125 15.17 -13.26 -4.28
CA ILE A 125 14.48 -14.55 -4.48
C ILE A 125 13.22 -14.30 -5.31
N SER A 126 13.04 -15.09 -6.37
CA SER A 126 11.81 -15.13 -7.16
C SER A 126 11.05 -16.41 -6.86
N MET A 127 9.76 -16.29 -6.53
CA MET A 127 8.86 -17.40 -6.26
C MET A 127 7.73 -17.40 -7.28
N ASN A 128 7.61 -18.51 -8.02
CA ASN A 128 6.45 -18.83 -8.84
C ASN A 128 5.50 -19.72 -8.05
N TYR A 129 4.21 -19.43 -8.10
CA TYR A 129 3.21 -20.17 -7.34
C TYR A 129 1.86 -20.21 -8.07
N THR A 130 1.06 -21.23 -7.77
CA THR A 130 -0.36 -21.31 -8.16
C THR A 130 -1.23 -21.18 -6.92
N VAL A 131 -2.49 -20.80 -7.12
CA VAL A 131 -3.42 -20.52 -6.02
C VAL A 131 -4.77 -21.15 -6.31
N SER A 132 -5.43 -21.64 -5.26
CA SER A 132 -6.77 -22.24 -5.36
C SER A 132 -7.62 -21.87 -4.15
N PRO A 133 -8.81 -21.25 -4.34
CA PRO A 133 -9.31 -20.70 -5.59
C PRO A 133 -8.49 -19.46 -6.05
N GLU A 134 -8.62 -19.09 -7.32
CA GLU A 134 -8.00 -17.86 -7.84
C GLU A 134 -8.49 -16.62 -7.08
N TRP A 135 -7.57 -15.73 -6.70
CA TRP A 135 -7.89 -14.48 -6.02
C TRP A 135 -7.67 -13.24 -6.89
N GLY A 136 -8.30 -12.13 -6.51
CA GLY A 136 -8.15 -10.84 -7.18
C GLY A 136 -7.03 -9.97 -6.59
N LYS A 137 -7.02 -8.69 -6.97
CA LYS A 137 -6.03 -7.69 -6.51
C LYS A 137 -6.10 -7.36 -5.01
N GLU A 138 -7.05 -7.95 -4.30
CA GLU A 138 -7.29 -7.75 -2.87
C GLU A 138 -6.25 -8.49 -2.00
N ILE A 139 -5.59 -9.52 -2.53
CA ILE A 139 -4.61 -10.31 -1.80
C ILE A 139 -3.24 -10.09 -2.45
N MET A 140 -2.23 -9.80 -1.62
CA MET A 140 -0.85 -9.59 -2.06
C MET A 140 0.11 -10.35 -1.16
N ILE A 141 1.17 -10.89 -1.76
CA ILE A 141 2.29 -11.49 -1.04
C ILE A 141 3.45 -10.51 -1.05
N ASN A 142 4.12 -10.37 0.07
CA ASN A 142 5.27 -9.49 0.24
C ASN A 142 6.30 -10.21 1.12
N ASP A 143 7.57 -9.82 1.04
CA ASP A 143 8.58 -10.29 1.97
C ASP A 143 8.65 -9.40 3.21
N CYS A 144 9.13 -9.95 4.32
CA CYS A 144 9.29 -9.22 5.58
C CYS A 144 10.61 -8.43 5.65
N ALA A 145 11.51 -8.58 4.68
CA ALA A 145 12.80 -7.90 4.68
C ALA A 145 12.69 -6.46 4.15
N GLU A 146 13.54 -5.58 4.67
CA GLU A 146 13.74 -4.26 4.06
C GLU A 146 14.76 -4.36 2.92
N SER A 147 14.41 -3.78 1.78
CA SER A 147 15.32 -3.70 0.64
C SER A 147 16.54 -2.84 0.95
N ALA A 148 17.71 -3.36 0.59
CA ALA A 148 18.96 -2.64 0.77
C ALA A 148 18.94 -1.33 -0.02
N GLN A 149 19.40 -0.25 0.59
CA GLN A 149 19.43 1.05 -0.08
C GLN A 149 20.66 1.15 -0.99
N PRO A 150 20.57 1.86 -2.14
CA PRO A 150 21.72 2.10 -3.01
C PRO A 150 22.86 2.80 -2.26
N ILE A 151 24.10 2.41 -2.55
CA ILE A 151 25.30 2.97 -1.91
C ILE A 151 26.04 3.84 -2.93
N GLU A 152 26.45 5.04 -2.52
CA GLU A 152 27.25 5.93 -3.38
C GLU A 152 28.68 5.40 -3.54
N ASN A 153 29.20 5.43 -4.76
CA ASN A 153 30.56 4.97 -5.04
C ASN A 153 31.57 6.00 -4.51
N PRO A 154 32.54 5.58 -3.68
CA PRO A 154 33.50 6.50 -3.06
C PRO A 154 34.44 7.19 -4.08
N GLU A 155 34.62 6.61 -5.27
CA GLU A 155 35.42 7.20 -6.37
C GLU A 155 34.72 8.39 -7.05
N TRP A 156 33.42 8.59 -6.81
CA TRP A 156 32.66 9.72 -7.35
C TRP A 156 32.85 11.02 -6.53
N ASN A 157 33.63 10.97 -5.44
CA ASN A 157 33.84 12.09 -4.51
C ASN A 157 34.78 13.19 -5.04
N ASP A 158 34.82 13.37 -6.36
CA ASP A 158 35.55 14.45 -6.99
C ASP A 158 34.71 15.73 -6.86
N LYS A 159 35.20 16.67 -6.03
CA LYS A 159 34.55 17.93 -5.64
C LYS A 159 34.26 18.89 -6.82
N SER A 160 34.45 18.45 -8.06
CA SER A 160 34.27 19.19 -9.30
C SER A 160 32.83 19.16 -9.84
N ASN A 161 31.95 18.29 -9.34
CA ASN A 161 30.55 18.17 -9.79
C ASN A 161 29.51 18.55 -8.72
N LEU A 162 29.75 19.63 -7.97
CA LEU A 162 28.79 20.21 -7.01
C LEU A 162 27.66 21.02 -7.70
N GLY A 163 27.17 20.56 -8.86
CA GLY A 163 26.28 21.32 -9.73
C GLY A 163 24.95 20.67 -10.12
N SER A 164 24.71 19.39 -9.83
CA SER A 164 23.47 18.72 -10.21
C SER A 164 22.70 18.20 -9.00
N THR A 165 21.68 18.98 -8.66
CA THR A 165 20.45 18.65 -7.93
C THR A 165 20.31 17.23 -7.40
N GLN A 166 20.08 17.15 -6.09
CA GLN A 166 19.50 16.04 -5.34
C GLN A 166 18.41 15.32 -6.16
N GLY A 167 18.80 14.25 -6.83
CA GLY A 167 17.87 13.24 -7.32
C GLY A 167 17.85 12.12 -6.29
N VAL A 168 16.89 12.15 -5.37
CA VAL A 168 16.52 10.94 -4.62
C VAL A 168 15.99 9.97 -5.67
N CYS A 169 16.85 9.11 -6.20
CA CYS A 169 16.43 8.01 -7.06
C CYS A 169 15.87 6.94 -6.13
N CYS A 170 14.62 7.11 -5.69
CA CYS A 170 13.85 6.01 -5.14
C CYS A 170 13.62 5.01 -6.28
N VAL A 171 14.52 4.05 -6.42
CA VAL A 171 14.19 2.83 -7.15
C VAL A 171 13.27 2.02 -6.23
N SER A 172 12.03 2.48 -6.09
CA SER A 172 10.92 1.73 -5.51
C SER A 172 10.38 0.79 -6.60
N ILE A 173 11.23 -0.10 -7.12
CA ILE A 173 10.85 -1.00 -8.19
C ILE A 173 11.26 -2.41 -7.77
N ILE A 174 10.22 -3.20 -7.49
CA ILE A 174 10.19 -4.56 -6.92
C ILE A 174 10.22 -4.55 -5.37
N GLY A 175 9.02 -4.57 -4.77
CA GLY A 175 8.82 -4.81 -3.34
C GLY A 175 8.68 -3.55 -2.48
N GLY A 176 7.58 -2.80 -2.63
CA GLY A 176 7.28 -1.70 -1.70
C GLY A 176 6.38 -0.63 -2.29
N ASN A 177 5.08 -0.73 -2.00
CA ASN A 177 4.05 0.31 -2.20
C ASN A 177 3.43 0.52 -3.59
N SER A 178 3.74 -0.30 -4.60
CA SER A 178 2.84 -0.53 -5.73
C SER A 178 2.58 -2.02 -5.82
N GLY A 179 1.30 -2.41 -5.81
CA GLY A 179 0.88 -3.81 -5.83
C GLY A 179 1.57 -4.60 -6.94
N PRO A 180 1.65 -5.93 -6.81
CA PRO A 180 2.40 -6.77 -7.76
C PRO A 180 1.99 -6.45 -9.20
N THR A 181 2.96 -6.04 -10.01
CA THR A 181 2.84 -6.14 -11.46
C THR A 181 2.92 -7.62 -11.79
N ALA A 182 1.79 -8.33 -11.66
CA ALA A 182 1.67 -9.65 -12.21
C ALA A 182 1.88 -9.52 -13.73
N MET A 183 3.00 -10.03 -14.25
CA MET A 183 3.10 -10.32 -15.66
C MET A 183 2.18 -11.52 -15.91
N ILE A 184 0.94 -11.23 -16.29
CA ILE A 184 0.00 -12.25 -16.72
C ILE A 184 0.50 -12.74 -18.08
N LEU A 185 1.19 -13.88 -18.10
CA LEU A 185 1.36 -14.64 -19.34
C LEU A 185 0.08 -15.46 -19.53
N GLU A 186 -0.91 -14.87 -20.20
CA GLU A 186 -2.15 -15.53 -20.57
C GLU A 186 -1.86 -16.66 -21.57
N ASN A 187 -1.95 -17.92 -21.11
CA ASN A 187 -2.10 -19.09 -21.95
C ASN A 187 -3.33 -19.86 -21.44
N ASP A 188 -4.40 -19.87 -22.24
CA ASP A 188 -5.79 -20.23 -21.90
C ASP A 188 -6.06 -21.74 -21.59
N ALA A 189 -5.08 -22.49 -21.09
CA ALA A 189 -5.27 -23.91 -20.73
C ALA A 189 -4.46 -24.40 -19.52
N GLU A 190 -3.60 -23.56 -18.94
CA GLU A 190 -2.71 -23.93 -17.82
C GLU A 190 -3.13 -23.19 -16.55
N GLU A 191 -2.96 -23.82 -15.38
CA GLU A 191 -3.14 -23.15 -14.09
C GLU A 191 -2.38 -21.82 -14.10
N LYS A 192 -3.05 -20.73 -13.72
CA LYS A 192 -2.45 -19.40 -13.77
C LYS A 192 -1.28 -19.33 -12.78
N ILE A 193 -0.07 -19.24 -13.32
CA ILE A 193 1.16 -19.10 -12.53
C ILE A 193 1.33 -17.62 -12.17
N HIS A 194 1.49 -17.36 -10.89
CA HIS A 194 1.80 -16.05 -10.32
C HIS A 194 3.28 -15.98 -9.96
N ASN A 195 3.84 -14.77 -9.96
CA ASN A 195 5.23 -14.52 -9.58
C ASN A 195 5.30 -13.43 -8.49
N VAL A 196 6.17 -13.62 -7.50
CA VAL A 196 6.53 -12.61 -6.51
C VAL A 196 8.05 -12.63 -6.27
N CYS A 197 8.61 -11.47 -6.00
CA CYS A 197 10.03 -11.30 -5.74
C CYS A 197 10.24 -10.72 -4.34
N SER A 198 11.29 -11.15 -3.67
CA SER A 198 11.74 -10.56 -2.40
C SER A 198 12.39 -9.20 -2.64
N SER A 199 12.65 -8.48 -1.55
CA SER A 199 13.55 -7.35 -1.51
C SER A 199 14.94 -7.66 -2.07
N LEU A 200 15.64 -6.61 -2.51
CA LEU A 200 16.96 -6.70 -3.13
C LEU A 200 18.08 -6.65 -2.08
N HIS A 201 19.12 -7.43 -2.32
CA HIS A 201 20.32 -7.54 -1.49
C HIS A 201 21.60 -7.37 -2.31
N PHE A 202 22.68 -6.92 -1.66
CA PHE A 202 24.00 -6.79 -2.28
C PHE A 202 24.74 -8.13 -2.40
N GLU A 203 24.33 -9.13 -1.65
CA GLU A 203 24.90 -10.47 -1.61
C GLU A 203 23.80 -11.52 -1.79
N PRO A 204 24.14 -12.73 -2.26
CA PRO A 204 23.23 -13.88 -2.28
C PRO A 204 22.46 -14.05 -0.97
N VAL A 205 21.15 -14.30 -1.07
CA VAL A 205 20.26 -14.43 0.08
C VAL A 205 20.56 -15.76 0.78
N GLN A 206 21.18 -15.68 1.96
CA GLN A 206 21.67 -16.88 2.68
C GLN A 206 20.59 -17.58 3.52
N LYS A 207 19.53 -16.86 3.90
CA LYS A 207 18.45 -17.38 4.75
C LYS A 207 17.18 -17.49 3.92
N ASN A 208 16.31 -18.42 4.32
CA ASN A 208 14.98 -18.49 3.71
C ASN A 208 14.24 -17.17 3.91
N VAL A 209 13.58 -16.71 2.85
CA VAL A 209 12.77 -15.50 2.88
C VAL A 209 11.52 -15.78 3.68
N GLU A 210 11.25 -14.94 4.66
CA GLU A 210 9.95 -14.87 5.33
C GLU A 210 9.02 -13.98 4.52
N TRP A 211 7.92 -14.57 4.10
CA TRP A 211 6.86 -13.91 3.33
C TRP A 211 5.67 -13.66 4.24
N TYR A 212 4.83 -12.69 3.87
CA TYR A 212 3.54 -12.48 4.50
C TYR A 212 2.48 -12.09 3.50
N ILE A 213 1.24 -12.44 3.83
CA ILE A 213 0.06 -12.09 3.06
C ILE A 213 -0.45 -10.74 3.57
N SER A 214 -0.93 -9.90 2.68
CA SER A 214 -1.64 -8.67 3.03
C SER A 214 -2.93 -8.58 2.24
N TYR A 215 -3.96 -8.08 2.90
CA TYR A 215 -5.31 -8.00 2.35
C TYR A 215 -5.72 -6.54 2.21
N ILE A 216 -6.29 -6.17 1.07
CA ILE A 216 -7.00 -4.91 0.88
C ILE A 216 -8.46 -5.20 1.22
N VAL A 217 -8.90 -4.71 2.38
CA VAL A 217 -10.21 -5.09 2.92
C VAL A 217 -11.14 -3.89 3.04
N LYS A 218 -12.42 -4.16 2.73
CA LYS A 218 -13.55 -3.32 3.07
C LYS A 218 -14.45 -4.13 3.99
N GLN A 219 -14.46 -3.77 5.26
CA GLN A 219 -15.24 -4.44 6.30
C GLN A 219 -16.72 -4.04 6.25
N PHE A 220 -17.02 -2.81 5.85
CA PHE A 220 -18.37 -2.26 5.85
C PHE A 220 -18.84 -1.97 4.43
N SER A 221 -20.04 -2.42 4.09
CA SER A 221 -20.70 -2.05 2.84
C SER A 221 -21.04 -0.56 2.82
N ASP A 222 -21.13 0.01 1.62
CA ASP A 222 -21.58 1.39 1.47
C ASP A 222 -22.99 1.55 2.02
N ALA A 223 -23.21 2.64 2.75
CA ALA A 223 -24.48 2.93 3.38
C ALA A 223 -25.00 4.29 2.92
N VAL A 224 -26.29 4.35 2.63
CA VAL A 224 -26.96 5.59 2.23
C VAL A 224 -27.98 5.96 3.31
N PHE A 225 -27.86 7.17 3.83
CA PHE A 225 -28.74 7.70 4.86
C PHE A 225 -29.49 8.91 4.33
N THR A 226 -30.82 8.89 4.40
CA THR A 226 -31.66 10.06 4.10
C THR A 226 -31.70 10.97 5.31
N LEU A 227 -31.34 12.22 5.13
CA LEU A 227 -31.30 13.26 6.16
C LEU A 227 -32.47 14.25 6.05
N ILE A 228 -32.98 14.46 4.83
CA ILE A 228 -34.15 15.29 4.49
C ILE A 228 -34.90 14.57 3.38
#